data_AF-A0A965CKN5-F1
#
_entry.id   AF-A0A965CKN5-F1
#
_cell.length_a   1.000
_cell.length_b   1.000
_cell.length_c   1.000
_cell.angle_alpha   90.00
_cell.angle_beta   90.00
_cell.angle_gamma   90.00
#
_symmetry.space_group_name_H-M   'P 1'
#
loop_
_entity.id
_entity.type
_entity.pdbx_description
1 polymer ?
#
loop_
_entity_poly.entity_id
_entity_poly.type
_entity_poly.pdbx_seq_one_letter_code
_entity_poly.pdbx_strand_id
1 'polypeptide(L)'
;KGRWQKPIDDALWVSSNGSPLTQMAFYQQVTKRTEDHLGKSINPHQFRHIAASTMATEEPVHVRASASILGHSSFQTTEEYYIQAQYAQAHETYISVMSQTRKGLKR
;
A
#
# COMPACT_ATOMS: atom_id res chain seq x y z
N LYS A 1 22.59 1.44 32.71
CA LYS A 1 21.59 1.92 31.73
C LYS A 1 22.33 2.46 30.51
N GLY A 2 21.94 2.04 29.30
CA GLY A 2 22.65 2.40 28.06
C GLY A 2 22.42 3.86 27.67
N ARG A 3 23.39 4.47 26.97
CA ARG A 3 23.41 5.89 26.57
C ARG A 3 22.15 6.38 25.81
N TRP A 4 21.38 5.45 25.23
CA TRP A 4 20.25 5.75 24.34
C TRP A 4 18.89 5.29 24.87
N GLN A 5 18.80 4.91 26.16
CA GLN A 5 17.53 4.50 26.75
C GLN A 5 16.61 5.70 26.97
N LYS A 6 15.37 5.59 26.47
CA LYS A 6 14.29 6.56 26.71
C LYS A 6 13.10 5.86 27.37
N PRO A 7 12.35 6.52 28.27
CA PRO A 7 11.13 5.95 28.82
C PRO A 7 10.14 5.65 27.69
N ILE A 8 9.37 4.56 27.86
CA ILE A 8 8.44 4.07 26.83
C ILE A 8 7.18 4.95 26.76
N ASP A 9 6.73 5.49 27.90
CA ASP A 9 5.49 6.26 28.04
C ASP A 9 4.33 5.56 27.30
N ASP A 10 3.58 6.28 26.45
CA ASP A 10 2.47 5.75 25.66
C ASP A 10 2.91 5.21 24.27
N ALA A 11 4.19 4.91 24.08
CA ALA A 11 4.67 4.44 22.78
C ALA A 11 4.10 3.06 22.43
N LEU A 12 3.35 3.00 21.32
CA LEU A 12 2.78 1.75 20.80
C LEU A 12 3.86 0.73 20.39
N TRP A 13 4.99 1.22 19.87
CA TRP A 13 6.07 0.36 19.35
C TRP A 13 7.32 0.50 20.22
N VAL A 14 7.81 -0.62 20.72
CA VAL A 14 8.97 -0.69 21.62
C VAL A 14 10.12 -1.43 20.93
N SER A 15 11.33 -0.90 21.06
CA SER A 15 12.55 -1.51 20.56
C SER A 15 13.14 -2.53 21.55
N SER A 16 14.03 -3.39 21.08
CA SER A 16 14.64 -4.46 21.91
C SER A 16 15.45 -3.95 23.11
N ASN A 17 15.86 -2.68 23.11
CA ASN A 17 16.59 -2.08 24.23
C ASN A 17 15.68 -1.47 25.32
N GLY A 18 14.35 -1.63 25.19
CA GLY A 18 13.36 -1.13 26.13
C GLY A 18 13.05 0.36 25.97
N SER A 19 13.31 0.94 24.80
CA SER A 19 12.96 2.34 24.47
C SER A 19 11.94 2.39 23.33
N PRO A 20 11.20 3.51 23.15
CA PRO A 20 10.36 3.72 21.97
C PRO A 20 11.10 3.45 20.67
N LEU A 21 10.42 2.76 19.74
CA LEU A 21 10.96 2.49 18.42
C LEU A 21 11.08 3.79 17.64
N THR A 22 12.27 4.08 17.11
CA THR A 22 12.49 5.28 16.31
C THR A 22 11.93 5.11 14.91
N GLN A 23 11.65 6.23 14.22
CA GLN A 23 11.20 6.22 12.82
C GLN A 23 12.20 5.48 11.91
N MET A 24 13.51 5.67 12.11
CA MET A 24 14.55 5.00 11.34
C MET A 24 14.54 3.49 11.61
N ALA A 25 14.42 3.07 12.86
CA ALA A 25 14.34 1.66 13.22
C ALA A 25 13.07 1.03 12.61
N PHE A 26 11.93 1.73 12.65
CA PHE A 26 10.70 1.28 12.00
C PHE A 26 10.89 1.11 10.49
N TYR A 27 11.48 2.10 9.81
CA TYR A 27 11.79 2.04 8.38
C TYR A 27 12.65 0.81 8.04
N GLN A 28 13.72 0.59 8.80
CA GLN A 28 14.61 -0.57 8.62
C GLN A 28 13.87 -1.89 8.85
N GLN A 29 13.02 -1.98 9.88
CA GLN A 29 12.25 -3.19 10.15
C GLN A 29 11.27 -3.49 9.03
N VAL A 30 10.49 -2.51 8.55
CA VAL A 30 9.56 -2.73 7.42
C VAL A 30 10.32 -3.25 6.20
N THR A 31 11.39 -2.54 5.82
CA THR A 31 12.21 -2.88 4.65
C THR A 31 12.80 -4.28 4.74
N LYS A 32 13.37 -4.62 5.89
CA LYS A 32 13.95 -5.94 6.14
C LYS A 32 12.89 -7.03 6.08
N ARG A 33 11.75 -6.83 6.74
CA ARG A 33 10.69 -7.85 6.79
C ARG A 33 10.09 -8.12 5.43
N THR A 34 9.90 -7.10 4.59
CA THR A 34 9.40 -7.32 3.23
C THR A 34 10.44 -8.02 2.36
N GLU A 35 11.73 -7.69 2.47
CA GLU A 35 12.78 -8.44 1.78
C GLU A 35 12.77 -9.91 2.21
N ASP A 36 12.77 -10.18 3.51
CA ASP A 36 12.83 -11.54 4.06
C ASP A 36 11.62 -12.41 3.63
N HIS A 37 10.41 -11.84 3.51
CA HIS A 37 9.19 -12.61 3.24
C HIS A 37 8.69 -12.55 1.80
N LEU A 38 8.99 -11.46 1.08
CA LEU A 38 8.50 -11.21 -0.28
C LEU A 38 9.62 -11.25 -1.32
N GLY A 39 10.89 -11.37 -0.90
CA GLY A 39 12.05 -11.26 -1.77
C GLY A 39 12.23 -9.86 -2.36
N LYS A 40 11.57 -8.85 -1.77
CA LYS A 40 11.65 -7.45 -2.22
C LYS A 40 11.57 -6.48 -1.05
N SER A 41 12.57 -5.61 -1.00
CA SER A 41 12.68 -4.47 -0.13
C SER A 41 11.64 -3.42 -0.49
N ILE A 42 10.68 -3.20 0.41
CA ILE A 42 9.58 -2.24 0.27
C ILE A 42 9.68 -1.29 1.46
N ASN A 43 9.94 -0.01 1.18
CA ASN A 43 9.99 1.00 2.23
C ASN A 43 8.58 1.45 2.66
N PRO A 44 8.42 2.12 3.82
CA PRO A 44 7.10 2.55 4.30
C PRO A 44 6.27 3.40 3.34
N HIS A 45 6.90 4.24 2.50
CA HIS A 45 6.18 5.04 1.51
C HIS A 45 5.65 4.16 0.37
N GLN A 46 6.48 3.26 -0.15
CA GLN A 46 6.07 2.28 -1.15
C GLN A 46 4.99 1.35 -0.61
N PHE A 47 5.12 0.93 0.65
CA PHE A 47 4.13 0.10 1.33
C PHE A 47 2.77 0.82 1.37
N ARG A 48 2.76 2.10 1.75
CA ARG A 48 1.54 2.93 1.75
C ARG A 48 0.94 3.08 0.36
N HIS A 49 1.77 3.28 -0.67
CA HIS A 49 1.34 3.33 -2.07
C HIS A 49 0.69 2.02 -2.53
N ILE A 50 1.29 0.88 -2.21
CA ILE A 50 0.75 -0.44 -2.54
C ILE A 50 -0.61 -0.62 -1.86
N ALA A 51 -0.71 -0.31 -0.57
CA ALA A 51 -1.97 -0.41 0.16
C ALA A 51 -3.08 0.47 -0.48
N ALA A 52 -2.73 1.70 -0.88
CA ALA A 52 -3.65 2.61 -1.58
C ALA A 52 -4.14 2.02 -2.91
N SER A 53 -3.20 1.58 -3.74
CA SER A 53 -3.50 0.99 -5.05
C SER A 53 -4.34 -0.28 -4.90
N THR A 54 -4.00 -1.17 -3.97
CA THR A 54 -4.75 -2.41 -3.74
C THR A 54 -6.18 -2.10 -3.30
N MET A 55 -6.39 -1.18 -2.36
CA MET A 55 -7.75 -0.79 -1.96
C MET A 55 -8.54 -0.17 -3.12
N ALA A 56 -7.88 0.60 -3.99
CA ALA A 56 -8.54 1.21 -5.14
C ALA A 56 -8.97 0.20 -6.20
N THR A 57 -8.17 -0.85 -6.41
CA THR A 57 -8.46 -1.91 -7.38
C THR A 57 -9.48 -2.91 -6.84
N GLU A 58 -9.34 -3.37 -5.59
CA GLU A 58 -10.16 -4.45 -5.03
C GLU A 58 -11.49 -3.95 -4.45
N GLU A 59 -11.53 -2.73 -3.90
CA GLU A 59 -12.75 -2.13 -3.32
C GLU A 59 -13.00 -0.70 -3.83
N PRO A 60 -13.27 -0.52 -5.14
CA PRO A 60 -13.45 0.80 -5.75
C PRO A 60 -14.61 1.60 -5.14
N VAL A 61 -15.64 0.92 -4.59
CA VAL A 61 -16.80 1.55 -3.94
C VAL A 61 -16.40 2.29 -2.65
N HIS A 62 -15.34 1.85 -1.95
CA HIS A 62 -14.93 2.40 -0.65
C HIS A 62 -13.70 3.31 -0.73
N VAL A 63 -13.21 3.64 -1.92
CA VAL A 63 -12.00 4.45 -2.12
C VAL A 63 -11.99 5.79 -1.37
N ARG A 64 -13.15 6.43 -1.22
CA ARG A 64 -13.26 7.65 -0.41
C ARG A 64 -13.00 7.40 1.08
N ALA A 65 -13.36 6.23 1.60
CA ALA A 65 -13.04 5.81 2.96
C ALA A 65 -11.57 5.39 3.10
N SER A 66 -10.96 4.83 2.04
CA SER A 66 -9.53 4.49 1.98
C SER A 66 -8.62 5.70 2.15
N ALA A 67 -9.01 6.88 1.64
CA ALA A 67 -8.28 8.13 1.81
C ALA A 67 -8.04 8.47 3.30
N SER A 68 -9.07 8.30 4.13
CA SER A 68 -9.02 8.48 5.58
C SER A 68 -8.16 7.42 6.27
N ILE A 69 -8.24 6.16 5.86
CA ILE A 69 -7.44 5.05 6.41
C ILE A 69 -5.94 5.27 6.13
N LEU A 70 -5.62 5.83 4.96
CA LEU A 70 -4.25 6.08 4.52
C LEU A 70 -3.75 7.47 4.88
N GLY A 71 -4.50 8.25 5.68
CA GLY A 71 -4.06 9.54 6.21
C GLY A 71 -3.49 10.49 5.15
N HIS A 72 -3.99 10.43 3.92
CA HIS A 72 -3.56 11.35 2.88
C HIS A 72 -4.08 12.75 3.23
N SER A 73 -3.18 13.73 3.29
CA SER A 73 -3.54 15.13 3.54
C SER A 73 -4.36 15.74 2.39
N SER A 74 -4.28 15.15 1.20
CA SER A 74 -5.03 15.57 0.01
C SER A 74 -5.80 14.41 -0.60
N PHE A 75 -7.07 14.67 -0.94
CA PHE A 75 -7.94 13.77 -1.67
C PHE A 75 -7.40 13.45 -3.08
N GLN A 76 -6.65 14.39 -3.67
CA GLN A 76 -6.13 14.31 -5.05
C GLN A 76 -5.26 13.06 -5.28
N THR A 77 -4.39 12.71 -4.31
CA THR A 77 -3.56 11.49 -4.41
C THR A 77 -4.39 10.21 -4.38
N THR A 78 -5.53 10.21 -3.67
CA THR A 78 -6.43 9.04 -3.63
C THR A 78 -7.27 8.95 -4.91
N GLU A 79 -7.66 10.09 -5.47
CA GLU A 79 -8.38 10.19 -6.75
C GLU A 79 -7.53 9.71 -7.93
N GLU A 80 -6.23 9.99 -7.95
CA GLU A 80 -5.31 9.46 -8.96
C GLU A 80 -5.28 7.92 -8.97
N TYR A 81 -5.21 7.27 -7.79
CA TYR A 81 -5.27 5.80 -7.70
C TYR A 81 -6.61 5.23 -8.15
N TYR A 82 -7.70 5.90 -7.80
CA TYR A 82 -9.03 5.53 -8.24
C TYR A 82 -9.15 5.52 -9.77
N ILE A 83 -8.72 6.62 -10.40
CA ILE A 83 -8.74 6.78 -11.85
C ILE A 83 -7.89 5.70 -12.51
N GLN A 84 -6.69 5.42 -11.99
CA GLN A 84 -5.82 4.35 -12.51
C GLN A 84 -6.48 2.97 -12.42
N ALA A 85 -7.11 2.63 -11.28
CA ALA A 85 -7.82 1.36 -11.12
C ALA A 85 -9.00 1.23 -12.11
N GLN A 86 -9.76 2.31 -12.30
CA GLN A 86 -10.88 2.34 -13.24
C GLN A 86 -10.42 2.14 -14.69
N TYR A 87 -9.28 2.75 -15.08
CA TYR A 87 -8.68 2.52 -16.40
C TYR A 87 -8.23 1.07 -16.60
N ALA A 88 -7.62 0.45 -15.60
CA ALA A 88 -7.19 -0.94 -15.68
C ALA A 88 -8.39 -1.89 -15.90
N GLN A 89 -9.47 -1.71 -15.14
CA GLN A 89 -10.69 -2.51 -15.27
C GLN A 89 -11.38 -2.30 -16.63
N ALA A 90 -11.42 -1.06 -17.13
CA ALA A 90 -11.93 -0.76 -18.47
C ALA A 90 -11.10 -1.45 -19.57
N HIS A 91 -9.78 -1.47 -19.40
CA HIS A 91 -8.87 -2.14 -20.35
C HIS A 91 -9.08 -3.65 -20.39
N GLU A 92 -9.18 -4.31 -19.22
CA GLU A 92 -9.50 -5.74 -19.15
C GLU A 92 -10.83 -6.07 -19.82
N THR A 93 -11.86 -5.25 -19.56
CA THR A 93 -13.18 -5.40 -20.17
C THR A 93 -13.07 -5.30 -21.70
N TYR A 94 -12.37 -4.28 -22.21
CA TYR A 94 -12.15 -4.10 -23.65
C TYR A 94 -11.45 -5.29 -24.29
N ILE A 95 -10.34 -5.77 -23.70
CA ILE A 95 -9.62 -6.95 -24.18
C ILE A 95 -10.53 -8.18 -24.19
N SER A 96 -11.33 -8.37 -23.15
CA SER A 96 -12.23 -9.52 -23.04
C SER A 96 -13.25 -9.55 -24.20
N VAL A 97 -13.88 -8.41 -24.50
CA VAL A 97 -14.85 -8.26 -25.59
C VAL A 97 -14.17 -8.50 -26.94
N MET A 98 -13.02 -7.88 -27.19
CA MET A 98 -12.23 -8.10 -28.41
C MET A 98 -11.86 -9.58 -28.62
N SER A 99 -11.49 -10.27 -27.55
CA SER A 99 -11.13 -11.69 -27.61
C SER A 99 -12.33 -12.59 -27.94
N GLN A 100 -13.52 -12.27 -27.41
CA GLN A 100 -14.76 -13.00 -27.66
C GLN A 100 -15.20 -12.84 -29.12
N THR A 101 -15.22 -11.60 -29.62
CA THR A 101 -15.54 -11.30 -31.03
C THR A 101 -14.59 -12.05 -31.98
N ARG A 102 -13.28 -12.06 -31.69
CA ARG A 102 -12.30 -12.78 -32.50
C ARG A 102 -12.51 -14.30 -32.52
N LYS A 103 -12.96 -14.89 -31.41
CA LYS A 103 -13.29 -16.33 -31.34
C LYS A 103 -14.59 -16.64 -32.10
N GLY A 104 -15.59 -15.76 -32.03
CA GLY A 104 -16.84 -15.90 -32.77
C GLY A 104 -16.66 -15.86 -34.28
N LEU A 105 -15.75 -15.02 -34.79
CA LEU A 105 -15.42 -14.91 -36.22
C LEU A 105 -14.63 -16.11 -36.80
N LYS A 106 -14.11 -17.00 -35.94
CA LYS A 106 -13.35 -18.20 -36.34
C LYS A 106 -14.19 -19.48 -36.35
N ARG A 107 -15.47 -19.40 -35.99
CA ARG A 107 -16.45 -20.49 -36.14
C ARG A 107 -17.23 -20.30 -37.44
#